data_AF-A0A1J8QX14-F1
#
_entry.id   AF-A0A1J8QX14-F1
#
_cell.length_a   1.000
_cell.length_b   1.000
_cell.length_c   1.000
_cell.angle_alpha   90.00
_cell.angle_beta   90.00
_cell.angle_gamma   90.00
#
_symmetry.space_group_name_H-M   'P 1'
#
loop_
_entity.id
_entity.type
_entity.pdbx_description
1 polymer ?
#
loop_
_entity_poly.entity_id
_entity_poly.type
_entity_poly.pdbx_seq_one_letter_code
_entity_poly.pdbx_strand_id
1 'polypeptide(L)'
;MAVSRDLNFCFPVRELSNERVKMTPFRTSVHSSSFFAASSAHPELWANMPPGPFETEQEFNTDFLQTIFHPDPGMVLFAIIDKTKSSTAADEEGALAGIMSYMNTSSVNLSTEIGMRWNHRRRAVWGCGGFSGSVVP
;
A
#
# COMPACT_ATOMS: atom_id res chain seq x y z
N MET A 1 21.05 -0.59 -3.52
CA MET A 1 19.72 -1.18 -3.80
C MET A 1 19.49 -2.28 -2.78
N ALA A 2 18.66 -2.02 -1.78
CA ALA A 2 18.27 -3.05 -0.82
C ALA A 2 17.12 -3.87 -1.43
N VAL A 3 17.35 -5.17 -1.64
CA VAL A 3 16.28 -6.11 -1.97
C VAL A 3 15.63 -6.51 -0.65
N SER A 4 14.33 -6.22 -0.50
CA SER A 4 13.58 -6.61 0.69
C SER A 4 13.33 -8.12 0.64
N ARG A 5 14.12 -8.89 1.42
CA ARG A 5 14.12 -10.37 1.38
C ARG A 5 12.94 -11.00 2.13
N ASP A 6 12.18 -10.22 2.89
CA ASP A 6 11.07 -10.73 3.72
C ASP A 6 9.70 -10.63 3.02
N LEU A 7 9.68 -10.32 1.72
CA LEU A 7 8.45 -10.22 0.93
C LEU A 7 8.20 -11.52 0.16
N ASN A 8 7.00 -12.06 0.30
CA ASN A 8 6.49 -13.12 -0.56
C ASN A 8 5.90 -12.46 -1.81
N PHE A 9 6.73 -12.10 -2.81
CA PHE A 9 6.25 -11.54 -4.08
C PHE A 9 6.94 -12.22 -5.27
N CYS A 10 6.19 -12.46 -6.35
CA CYS A 10 6.63 -13.24 -7.50
C CYS A 10 7.70 -12.56 -8.39
N PHE A 11 7.99 -11.28 -8.15
CA PHE A 11 9.03 -10.53 -8.86
C PHE A 11 10.04 -9.89 -7.90
N PRO A 12 11.26 -9.56 -8.36
CA PRO A 12 12.20 -8.79 -7.57
C PRO A 12 11.64 -7.41 -7.21
N VAL A 13 11.42 -7.18 -5.92
CA VAL A 13 10.95 -5.88 -5.41
C VAL A 13 12.14 -4.94 -5.21
N ARG A 14 12.01 -3.72 -5.73
CA ARG A 14 13.00 -2.64 -5.58
C ARG A 14 12.32 -1.38 -5.05
N GLU A 15 13.11 -0.54 -4.42
CA GLU A 15 12.69 0.83 -4.12
C GLU A 15 12.60 1.63 -5.42
N LEU A 16 11.54 2.44 -5.52
CA LEU A 16 11.34 3.38 -6.62
C LEU A 16 11.44 4.79 -6.05
N SER A 17 12.25 5.65 -6.65
CA SER A 17 12.56 6.94 -6.05
C SER A 17 12.76 7.98 -7.13
N ASN A 18 12.19 9.16 -6.94
CA ASN A 18 12.43 10.34 -7.76
C ASN A 18 12.70 11.56 -6.86
N GLU A 19 12.71 12.77 -7.43
CA GLU A 19 13.00 14.01 -6.70
C GLU A 19 11.97 14.35 -5.60
N ARG A 20 10.72 13.87 -5.71
CA ARG A 20 9.61 14.27 -4.83
C ARG A 20 8.99 13.13 -4.04
N VAL A 21 9.08 11.90 -4.54
CA VAL A 21 8.42 10.73 -3.97
C VAL A 21 9.39 9.56 -3.95
N LYS A 22 9.38 8.81 -2.86
CA LYS A 22 9.98 7.49 -2.75
C LYS A 22 8.92 6.46 -2.41
N MET A 23 8.98 5.32 -3.06
CA MET A 23 8.22 4.13 -2.72
C MET A 23 9.21 3.08 -2.23
N THR A 24 9.00 2.67 -0.98
CA THR A 24 9.77 1.60 -0.35
C THR A 24 8.80 0.50 0.09
N PRO A 25 9.20 -0.78 0.08
CA PRO A 25 8.33 -1.84 0.59
C PRO A 25 7.83 -1.55 2.00
N PHE A 26 6.56 -1.86 2.25
CA PHE A 26 5.92 -1.53 3.51
C PHE A 26 6.49 -2.38 4.65
N ARG A 27 7.15 -1.72 5.62
CA ARG A 27 7.67 -2.34 6.84
C ARG A 27 6.71 -2.05 7.99
N THR A 28 6.11 -3.09 8.56
CA THR A 28 5.22 -2.97 9.73
C THR A 28 5.88 -2.18 10.84
N SER A 29 7.04 -2.64 11.33
CA SER A 29 7.81 -1.99 12.42
C SER A 29 8.11 -0.50 12.27
N VAL A 30 8.04 0.06 11.04
CA VAL A 30 8.40 1.45 10.75
C VAL A 30 7.19 2.28 10.34
N HIS A 31 6.33 1.73 9.47
CA HIS A 31 5.26 2.48 8.83
C HIS A 31 3.88 2.28 9.45
N SER A 32 3.64 1.17 10.17
CA SER A 32 2.29 0.83 10.64
C SER A 32 1.73 1.88 11.57
N SER A 33 2.50 2.35 12.55
CA SER A 33 2.02 3.30 13.55
C SER A 33 1.62 4.65 12.94
N SER A 34 2.47 5.21 12.08
CA SER A 34 2.16 6.47 11.39
C SER A 34 1.01 6.32 10.41
N PHE A 35 0.90 5.18 9.70
CA PHE A 35 -0.21 4.95 8.78
C PHE A 35 -1.53 4.80 9.53
N PHE A 36 -1.53 3.96 10.57
CA PHE A 36 -2.70 3.65 11.38
C PHE A 36 -3.26 4.91 12.03
N ALA A 37 -2.42 5.70 12.72
CA ALA A 37 -2.84 6.94 13.38
C ALA A 37 -3.48 7.96 12.44
N ALA A 38 -3.03 8.02 11.19
CA ALA A 38 -3.63 8.90 10.19
C ALA A 38 -4.87 8.29 9.51
N SER A 39 -4.93 6.95 9.38
CA SER A 39 -6.13 6.25 8.87
C SER A 39 -7.28 6.22 9.88
N SER A 40 -7.00 6.18 11.19
CA SER A 40 -8.00 6.17 12.25
C SER A 40 -8.75 7.50 12.34
N ALA A 41 -8.12 8.60 11.90
CA ALA A 41 -8.79 9.90 11.76
C ALA A 41 -9.80 9.94 10.60
N HIS A 42 -9.77 8.94 9.72
CA HIS A 42 -10.57 8.86 8.49
C HIS A 42 -11.18 7.47 8.26
N PRO A 43 -12.14 7.00 9.11
CA PRO A 43 -12.77 5.69 8.93
C PRO A 43 -13.44 5.50 7.56
N GLU A 44 -13.84 6.59 6.89
CA GLU A 44 -14.42 6.57 5.54
C GLU A 44 -13.50 5.95 4.48
N LEU A 45 -12.18 5.89 4.73
CA LEU A 45 -11.22 5.23 3.84
C LEU A 45 -11.51 3.73 3.67
N TRP A 46 -12.20 3.14 4.64
CA TRP A 46 -12.53 1.72 4.67
C TRP A 46 -13.94 1.41 4.18
N ALA A 47 -14.77 2.43 3.91
CA ALA A 47 -16.20 2.26 3.60
C ALA A 47 -16.48 1.39 2.35
N ASN A 48 -15.52 1.31 1.42
CA ASN A 48 -15.64 0.52 0.19
C ASN A 48 -14.62 -0.63 0.12
N MET A 49 -14.00 -1.00 1.25
CA MET A 49 -13.01 -2.07 1.31
C MET A 49 -13.58 -3.28 2.06
N PRO A 50 -13.36 -4.52 1.58
CA PRO A 50 -13.77 -5.71 2.31
C PRO A 50 -13.12 -5.85 3.71
N PRO A 51 -11.85 -5.45 3.93
CA PRO A 51 -11.28 -5.35 5.27
C PRO A 51 -11.34 -3.92 5.84
N GLY A 52 -11.69 -3.80 7.12
CA GLY A 52 -11.72 -2.55 7.89
C GLY A 52 -13.14 -2.09 8.27
N PRO A 53 -13.28 -1.04 9.10
CA PRO A 53 -12.21 -0.31 9.78
C PRO A 53 -11.52 -1.17 10.85
N PHE A 54 -10.25 -0.87 11.14
CA PHE A 54 -9.48 -1.56 12.19
C PHE A 54 -9.52 -0.73 13.48
N GLU A 55 -9.71 -1.38 14.62
CA GLU A 55 -9.76 -0.70 15.92
C GLU A 55 -8.36 -0.48 16.50
N THR A 56 -7.41 -1.37 16.14
CA THR A 56 -6.02 -1.29 16.63
C THR A 56 -4.99 -1.43 15.51
N GLU A 57 -3.78 -0.88 15.76
CA GLU A 57 -2.63 -1.06 14.87
C GLU A 57 -2.26 -2.54 14.70
N GLN A 58 -2.46 -3.34 15.74
CA GLN A 58 -2.16 -4.77 15.72
C GLN A 58 -3.13 -5.55 14.83
N GLU A 59 -4.42 -5.22 14.85
CA GLU A 59 -5.41 -5.75 13.91
C GLU A 59 -5.06 -5.35 12.48
N PHE A 60 -4.73 -4.08 12.23
CA PHE A 60 -4.27 -3.66 10.90
C PHE A 60 -3.07 -4.50 10.43
N ASN A 61 -2.06 -4.71 11.28
CA ASN A 61 -0.89 -5.49 10.90
C ASN A 61 -1.21 -6.98 10.67
N THR A 62 -2.09 -7.57 11.47
CA THR A 62 -2.42 -8.99 11.40
C THR A 62 -3.39 -9.25 10.25
N ASP A 63 -4.55 -8.60 10.28
CA ASP A 63 -5.66 -8.88 9.35
C ASP A 63 -5.42 -8.28 7.98
N PHE A 64 -4.78 -7.12 7.88
CA PHE A 64 -4.49 -6.53 6.57
C PHE A 64 -3.20 -7.12 5.98
N LEU A 65 -2.07 -7.06 6.69
CA LEU A 65 -0.78 -7.39 6.09
C LEU A 65 -0.48 -8.88 6.12
N GLN A 66 -0.67 -9.56 7.26
CA GLN A 66 -0.34 -10.98 7.37
C GLN A 66 -1.40 -11.90 6.75
N THR A 67 -2.68 -11.52 6.78
CA THR A 67 -3.75 -12.36 6.24
C THR A 67 -4.02 -12.12 4.76
N ILE A 68 -3.90 -10.87 4.26
CA ILE A 68 -4.22 -10.56 2.86
C ILE A 68 -2.97 -10.48 1.99
N PHE A 69 -1.97 -9.69 2.39
CA PHE A 69 -0.81 -9.43 1.51
C PHE A 69 0.26 -10.50 1.57
N HIS A 70 0.63 -10.96 2.77
CA HIS A 70 1.76 -11.87 2.94
C HIS A 70 1.58 -13.27 2.33
N PRO A 71 0.39 -13.90 2.36
CA PRO A 71 0.23 -15.27 1.85
C PRO A 71 0.24 -15.33 0.31
N ASP A 72 -0.13 -14.25 -0.37
CA ASP A 72 -0.28 -14.22 -1.83
C ASP A 72 0.97 -13.64 -2.52
N PRO A 73 1.74 -14.43 -3.29
CA PRO A 73 2.89 -13.94 -4.05
C PRO A 73 2.51 -12.96 -5.19
N GLY A 74 1.23 -12.82 -5.51
CA GLY A 74 0.69 -11.82 -6.43
C GLY A 74 0.43 -10.45 -5.79
N MET A 75 0.64 -10.31 -4.47
CA MET A 75 0.39 -9.09 -3.73
C MET A 75 1.65 -8.54 -3.05
N VAL A 76 1.83 -7.23 -3.09
CA VAL A 76 2.87 -6.53 -2.32
C VAL A 76 2.42 -5.13 -1.98
N LEU A 77 2.82 -4.62 -0.80
CA LEU A 77 2.50 -3.29 -0.33
C LEU A 77 3.75 -2.42 -0.23
N PHE A 78 3.61 -1.16 -0.61
CA PHE A 78 4.62 -0.10 -0.54
C PHE A 78 4.12 1.05 0.33
N ALA A 79 5.05 1.63 1.07
CA ALA A 79 4.89 2.94 1.69
C ALA A 79 5.29 4.03 0.69
N ILE A 80 4.45 5.06 0.56
CA ILE A 80 4.72 6.25 -0.23
C ILE A 80 5.28 7.33 0.70
N ILE A 81 6.52 7.73 0.46
CA ILE A 81 7.24 8.77 1.20
C ILE A 81 7.26 10.04 0.35
N ASP A 82 6.75 11.13 0.91
CA ASP A 82 6.79 12.46 0.32
C ASP A 82 8.06 13.18 0.77
N LYS A 83 8.98 13.38 -0.18
CA LYS A 83 10.28 14.02 0.04
C LYS A 83 10.22 15.53 0.16
N THR A 84 9.06 16.14 -0.12
CA THR A 84 8.87 17.58 0.06
C THR A 84 8.63 17.96 1.52
N LYS A 85 8.40 16.96 2.38
CA LYS A 85 8.20 17.11 3.82
C LYS A 85 9.49 16.84 4.58
N SER A 86 9.56 17.33 5.81
CA SER A 86 10.68 17.05 6.71
C SER A 86 10.85 15.55 6.94
N SER A 87 12.10 15.13 7.06
CA SER A 87 12.50 13.78 7.46
C SER A 87 11.76 13.34 8.74
N THR A 88 11.40 12.07 8.80
CA THR A 88 10.74 11.46 9.96
C THR A 88 11.56 10.29 10.49
N ALA A 89 11.25 9.79 11.69
CA ALA A 89 11.88 8.57 12.21
C ALA A 89 11.61 7.35 11.30
N ALA A 90 10.57 7.40 10.47
CA ALA A 90 10.22 6.36 9.52
C ALA A 90 11.08 6.41 8.24
N ASP A 91 11.45 7.62 7.78
CA ASP A 91 12.26 7.80 6.59
C ASP A 91 13.06 9.11 6.65
N GLU A 92 14.37 9.03 6.42
CA GLU A 92 15.26 10.19 6.42
C GLU A 92 15.02 11.12 5.23
N GLU A 93 14.41 10.62 4.15
CA GLU A 93 14.15 11.41 2.94
C GLU A 93 12.79 12.14 2.98
N GLY A 94 11.93 11.90 3.98
CA GLY A 94 10.63 12.59 4.05
C GLY A 94 9.63 11.99 5.04
N ALA A 95 8.34 12.20 4.75
CA ALA A 95 7.24 11.73 5.61
C ALA A 95 6.28 10.81 4.86
N LEU A 96 5.66 9.87 5.58
CA LEU A 96 4.67 8.94 5.02
C LEU A 96 3.44 9.71 4.50
N ALA A 97 3.14 9.55 3.21
CA ALA A 97 1.99 10.17 2.54
C ALA A 97 0.83 9.20 2.30
N GLY A 98 1.11 7.90 2.29
CA GLY A 98 0.12 6.87 2.02
C GLY A 98 0.74 5.51 1.71
N ILE A 99 -0.07 4.61 1.16
CA ILE A 99 0.34 3.27 0.75
C ILE A 99 -0.11 2.97 -0.67
N MET A 100 0.64 2.12 -1.36
CA MET A 100 0.31 1.61 -2.69
C MET A 100 0.54 0.11 -2.72
N SER A 101 -0.35 -0.63 -3.37
CA SER A 101 -0.24 -2.06 -3.56
C SER A 101 -0.06 -2.43 -5.01
N TYR A 102 0.69 -3.49 -5.27
CA TYR A 102 0.49 -4.32 -6.45
C TYR A 102 -0.39 -5.50 -6.04
N MET A 103 -1.39 -5.80 -6.88
CA MET A 103 -2.40 -6.81 -6.61
C MET A 103 -2.62 -7.65 -7.86
N ASN A 104 -3.05 -8.90 -7.66
CA ASN A 104 -3.33 -9.85 -8.74
C ASN A 104 -2.19 -9.93 -9.77
N THR A 105 -0.94 -9.87 -9.27
CA THR A 105 0.23 -9.88 -10.14
C THR A 105 0.42 -11.27 -10.71
N SER A 106 0.45 -11.38 -12.03
CA SER A 106 0.64 -12.64 -12.74
C SER A 106 2.01 -12.65 -13.42
N SER A 107 2.89 -13.55 -12.98
CA SER A 107 4.17 -13.78 -13.66
C SER A 107 4.03 -14.40 -15.04
N VAL A 108 2.96 -15.16 -15.27
CA VAL A 108 2.66 -15.83 -16.55
C VAL A 108 2.12 -14.82 -17.58
N ASN A 109 1.21 -13.94 -17.16
CA ASN A 109 0.55 -13.00 -18.06
C ASN A 109 1.22 -11.61 -18.11
N LEU A 110 2.25 -11.39 -17.29
CA LEU A 110 2.96 -10.11 -17.15
C LEU A 110 2.02 -8.93 -16.86
N SER A 111 1.00 -9.19 -16.04
CA SER A 111 -0.03 -8.20 -15.67
C SER A 111 -0.01 -7.94 -14.16
N THR A 112 -0.33 -6.71 -13.77
CA THR A 112 -0.49 -6.31 -12.38
C THR A 112 -1.59 -5.26 -12.27
N GLU A 113 -2.34 -5.31 -11.17
CA GLU A 113 -3.22 -4.23 -10.76
C GLU A 113 -2.48 -3.33 -9.76
N ILE A 114 -2.78 -2.03 -9.77
CA ILE A 114 -2.24 -1.05 -8.81
C ILE A 114 -3.39 -0.55 -7.94
N GLY A 115 -3.29 -0.77 -6.63
CA GLY A 115 -4.16 -0.17 -5.64
C GLY A 115 -3.45 1.00 -4.95
N MET A 116 -4.15 2.09 -4.66
CA MET A 116 -3.54 3.23 -3.97
C MET A 116 -4.46 3.80 -2.89
N ARG A 117 -3.89 4.10 -1.72
CA ARG A 117 -4.58 4.81 -0.62
C ARG A 117 -3.74 5.99 -0.16
N TRP A 118 -4.34 7.17 -0.24
CA TRP A 118 -3.73 8.42 0.19
C TRP A 118 -4.19 8.79 1.60
N ASN A 119 -3.23 9.20 2.43
CA ASN A 119 -3.50 9.58 3.82
C ASN A 119 -3.64 11.11 4.00
N HIS A 120 -3.58 11.89 2.90
CA HIS A 120 -3.68 13.35 2.92
C HIS A 120 -4.86 13.81 2.05
N ARG A 121 -5.59 14.85 2.51
CA ARG A 121 -6.62 15.60 1.75
C ARG A 121 -6.11 16.16 0.41
N ARG A 122 -5.97 15.32 -0.60
CA ARG A 122 -6.28 15.66 -1.99
C ARG A 122 -7.22 14.56 -2.43
N ARG A 123 -8.50 14.89 -2.69
CA ARG A 123 -9.51 13.94 -3.15
C ARG A 123 -8.93 13.13 -4.31
N ALA A 124 -8.64 11.87 -4.06
CA ALA A 124 -8.60 10.84 -5.08
C ALA A 124 -9.61 9.79 -4.63
N VAL A 125 -10.85 9.98 -5.07
CA VAL A 125 -11.87 8.93 -5.03
C VAL A 125 -11.44 7.91 -6.07
N TRP A 126 -11.07 6.71 -5.63
CA TRP A 126 -10.93 5.58 -6.52
C TRP A 126 -11.99 4.56 -6.12
N GLY A 127 -13.02 4.45 -6.94
CA GLY A 127 -13.98 3.36 -6.85
C GLY A 127 -13.39 2.13 -7.52
N CYS A 128 -13.51 0.97 -6.88
CA CYS A 128 -13.33 -0.32 -7.54
C CYS A 128 -14.37 -0.46 -8.66
N GLY A 129 -14.04 0.02 -9.85
CA GLY A 129 -14.75 -0.32 -11.07
C GLY A 129 -14.26 -1.69 -11.51
N GLY A 130 -14.97 -2.75 -11.12
CA GLY A 130 -14.79 -4.06 -11.72
C GLY A 130 -14.97 -3.93 -13.23
N PHE A 131 -13.96 -4.33 -14.00
CA PHE A 131 -14.08 -4.49 -15.44
C PHE A 131 -14.94 -5.75 -15.70
N SER A 132 -16.26 -5.62 -15.64
CA SER A 132 -17.13 -6.60 -16.29
C SER A 132 -17.16 -6.26 -17.77
N GLY A 133 -16.30 -6.94 -18.53
CA GLY A 133 -16.41 -6.98 -19.99
C GLY A 133 -17.66 -7.76 -20.37
N SER A 134 -18.80 -7.08 -20.45
CA SER A 134 -19.99 -7.62 -21.10
C SER A 134 -19.84 -7.39 -22.61
N VAL A 135 -19.40 -8.43 -23.31
CA VAL A 135 -19.63 -8.58 -24.76
C VAL A 135 -21.13 -8.75 -24.95
N VAL A 136 -21.76 -7.89 -25.74
CA VAL A 136 -23.15 -8.03 -26.18
C VAL A 136 -23.18 -7.68 -27.68
N PRO A 137 -23.90 -8.47 -28.52
CA PRO A 137 -23.62 -8.69 -29.94
C PRO A 137 -24.07 -7.58 -30.89
#